data_AF-A0A962Z2K4-F1
#
_entry.id   AF-A0A962Z2K4-F1
#
_cell.length_a   1.000
_cell.length_b   1.000
_cell.length_c   1.000
_cell.angle_alpha   90.00
_cell.angle_beta   90.00
_cell.angle_gamma   90.00
#
_symmetry.space_group_name_H-M   'P 1'
#
loop_
_entity.id
_entity.type
_entity.pdbx_description
1 polymer ?
#
loop_
_entity_poly.entity_id
_entity_poly.type
_entity_poly.pdbx_seq_one_letter_code
_entity_poly.pdbx_strand_id
1 'polypeptide(L)'
;ALKRSQVDSLPGAEALLADIKKRLWKFISIIALIVSVISLLFPAAAMATLVFGVVIALWLITNSFKGQRYVKRYINEEIIKQ
;
A
#
# COMPACT_ATOMS: atom_id res chain seq x y z
N ALA A 1 3.01 -14.76 18.64
CA ALA A 1 1.84 -15.56 18.24
C ALA A 1 1.37 -15.13 16.85
N LEU A 2 2.03 -15.66 15.80
CA LEU A 2 1.58 -15.54 14.42
C LEU A 2 0.47 -16.58 14.22
N LYS A 3 -0.79 -16.15 14.21
CA LYS A 3 -1.95 -17.00 13.94
C LYS A 3 -1.79 -17.63 12.55
N ARG A 4 -1.37 -18.90 12.52
CA ARG A 4 -1.23 -19.80 11.36
C ARG A 4 -2.55 -20.14 10.63
N SER A 5 -3.63 -19.37 10.74
CA SER A 5 -4.97 -19.96 10.60
C SER A 5 -5.86 -19.46 9.46
N GLN A 6 -5.37 -18.78 8.41
CA GLN A 6 -6.22 -18.40 7.27
C GLN A 6 -5.50 -18.30 5.90
N VAL A 7 -4.17 -18.51 5.81
CA VAL A 7 -3.44 -18.32 4.55
C VAL A 7 -3.49 -19.57 3.65
N ASP A 8 -3.95 -20.71 4.15
CA ASP A 8 -4.00 -21.97 3.37
C ASP A 8 -5.21 -22.07 2.42
N SER A 9 -5.95 -20.97 2.25
CA SER A 9 -7.13 -20.92 1.39
C SER A 9 -7.12 -19.67 0.52
N LEU A 10 -7.46 -19.83 -0.77
CA LEU A 10 -7.64 -18.73 -1.73
C LEU A 10 -8.46 -17.55 -1.16
N PRO A 11 -9.59 -17.78 -0.45
CA PRO A 11 -10.38 -16.69 0.14
C PRO A 11 -9.65 -15.88 1.21
N GLY A 12 -8.85 -16.53 2.06
CA GLY A 12 -8.09 -15.84 3.11
C GLY A 12 -6.94 -15.00 2.55
N ALA A 13 -6.36 -15.44 1.44
CA ALA A 13 -5.31 -14.71 0.75
C ALA A 13 -5.86 -13.50 -0.04
N GLU A 14 -7.06 -13.62 -0.63
CA GLU A 14 -7.77 -12.48 -1.23
C GLU A 14 -8.19 -11.44 -0.18
N ALA A 15 -8.68 -11.89 0.99
CA ALA A 15 -9.01 -11.00 2.09
C ALA A 15 -7.79 -10.20 2.59
N LEU A 16 -6.62 -10.85 2.68
CA LEU A 16 -5.35 -10.18 3.00
C LEU A 16 -4.97 -9.11 1.96
N LEU A 17 -5.14 -9.41 0.67
CA LEU A 17 -4.89 -8.43 -0.40
C LEU A 17 -5.85 -7.24 -0.33
N ALA A 18 -7.13 -7.48 -0.02
CA ALA A 18 -8.12 -6.43 0.17
C ALA A 18 -7.76 -5.51 1.36
N ASP A 19 -7.33 -6.10 2.49
CA ASP A 19 -6.89 -5.34 3.66
C ASP A 19 -5.63 -4.52 3.40
N ILE A 20 -4.66 -5.07 2.65
CA ILE A 20 -3.47 -4.32 2.22
C ILE A 20 -3.87 -3.12 1.36
N LYS A 21 -4.78 -3.30 0.40
CA LYS A 21 -5.28 -2.22 -0.46
C LYS A 21 -6.01 -1.14 0.34
N LYS A 22 -6.81 -1.53 1.35
CA LYS A 22 -7.52 -0.60 2.22
C LYS A 22 -6.57 0.21 3.10
N ARG A 23 -5.51 -0.41 3.64
CA ARG A 23 -4.45 0.29 4.39
C ARG A 23 -3.68 1.27 3.52
N LEU A 24 -3.39 0.90 2.28
CA LEU A 24 -2.76 1.78 1.30
C LEU A 24 -3.57 3.05 1.04
N TRP A 25 -4.86 2.91 0.77
CA TRP A 25 -5.74 4.06 0.58
C TRP A 25 -5.77 4.98 1.81
N LYS A 26 -5.80 4.41 3.02
CA LYS A 26 -5.67 5.20 4.26
C LYS A 26 -4.35 5.97 4.32
N PHE A 27 -3.22 5.33 4.02
CA PHE A 27 -1.92 6.01 4.03
C PHE A 27 -1.83 7.10 2.96
N ILE A 28 -2.33 6.84 1.74
CA ILE A 28 -2.38 7.84 0.67
C ILE A 28 -3.21 9.06 1.11
N SER A 29 -4.39 8.86 1.72
CA SER A 29 -5.20 9.97 2.24
C SER A 29 -4.48 10.77 3.32
N ILE A 30 -3.78 10.10 4.25
CA ILE A 30 -3.01 10.79 5.30
C ILE A 30 -1.88 11.63 4.70
N ILE A 31 -1.13 11.06 3.75
CA ILE A 31 -0.03 11.77 3.08
C ILE A 31 -0.56 12.97 2.29
N ALA A 32 -1.67 12.82 1.58
CA ALA A 32 -2.32 13.91 0.85
C ALA A 32 -2.75 15.05 1.79
N LEU A 33 -3.29 14.72 2.97
CA LEU A 33 -3.65 15.70 3.99
C LEU A 33 -2.40 16.46 4.48
N ILE A 34 -1.34 15.74 4.84
CA ILE A 34 -0.08 16.33 5.32
C ILE A 34 0.53 17.25 4.26
N VAL A 35 0.61 16.80 3.00
CA VAL A 35 1.14 17.60 1.89
C VAL A 35 0.31 18.87 1.68
N SER A 36 -1.02 18.78 1.81
CA SER A 36 -1.92 19.93 1.68
C SER A 36 -1.70 20.96 2.79
N VAL A 37 -1.58 20.50 4.05
CA VAL A 37 -1.32 21.37 5.21
C VAL A 37 0.05 22.05 5.10
N ILE A 38 1.10 21.31 4.73
CA ILE A 38 2.44 21.89 4.58
C ILE A 38 2.46 22.91 3.43
N SER A 39 1.79 22.62 2.31
CA SER A 39 1.73 23.54 1.16
C SER A 39 0.96 24.83 1.49
N LEU A 40 -0.04 24.76 2.38
CA LEU A 40 -0.76 25.93 2.89
C LEU A 40 0.09 26.77 3.85
N LEU A 41 0.88 26.13 4.72
CA LEU A 41 1.74 26.83 5.69
C LEU A 41 3.00 27.43 5.04
N PHE A 42 3.52 26.81 3.98
CA PHE A 42 4.75 27.24 3.29
C PHE A 42 4.52 27.38 1.78
N PRO A 43 3.82 28.45 1.34
CA PRO A 43 3.47 28.65 -0.08
C PRO A 43 4.70 28.75 -1.00
N ALA A 44 5.82 29.28 -0.49
CA ALA A 44 7.09 29.33 -1.24
C ALA A 44 7.68 27.93 -1.55
N ALA A 45 7.36 26.92 -0.74
CA ALA A 45 7.78 25.55 -0.93
C ALA A 45 6.67 24.64 -1.50
N ALA A 46 5.48 25.19 -1.78
CA ALA A 46 4.29 24.42 -2.17
C ALA A 46 4.51 23.54 -3.41
N MET A 47 5.22 24.04 -4.41
CA MET A 47 5.56 23.23 -5.60
C MET A 47 6.48 22.07 -5.23
N ALA A 48 7.49 22.29 -4.39
CA ALA A 48 8.40 21.24 -3.95
C ALA A 48 7.66 20.18 -3.13
N THR A 49 6.79 20.58 -2.20
CA THR A 49 6.01 19.66 -1.35
C THR A 49 4.99 18.87 -2.15
N LEU A 50 4.36 19.46 -3.17
CA LEU A 50 3.47 18.74 -4.09
C LEU A 50 4.22 17.69 -4.89
N VAL A 51 5.36 18.05 -5.50
CA VAL A 51 6.18 17.10 -6.26
C VAL A 51 6.65 15.96 -5.36
N PHE A 52 7.14 16.27 -4.16
CA PHE A 52 7.58 15.26 -3.19
C PHE A 52 6.41 14.36 -2.75
N GLY A 53 5.23 14.94 -2.52
CA GLY A 53 4.02 14.19 -2.19
C GLY A 53 3.60 13.20 -3.27
N VAL A 54 3.65 13.62 -4.54
CA VAL A 54 3.38 12.75 -5.69
C VAL A 54 4.42 11.63 -5.78
N VAL A 55 5.70 11.94 -5.62
CA VAL A 55 6.78 10.93 -5.64
C VAL A 55 6.59 9.91 -4.53
N ILE A 56 6.29 10.34 -3.31
CA ILE A 56 6.01 9.45 -2.17
C ILE A 56 4.78 8.57 -2.45
N ALA A 57 3.71 9.14 -3.00
CA ALA A 57 2.51 8.39 -3.35
C ALA A 57 2.79 7.32 -4.41
N LEU A 58 3.51 7.68 -5.48
CA LEU A 58 3.93 6.74 -6.53
C LEU A 58 4.84 5.65 -5.98
N TRP A 59 5.75 6.00 -5.08
CA TRP A 59 6.63 5.04 -4.42
C TRP A 59 5.85 4.05 -3.54
N LEU A 60 4.88 4.53 -2.76
CA LEU A 60 3.99 3.68 -1.98
C LEU A 60 3.17 2.73 -2.86
N ILE A 61 2.64 3.24 -3.98
CA ILE A 61 1.88 2.43 -4.93
C ILE A 61 2.78 1.35 -5.54
N THR A 62 3.94 1.71 -6.08
CA THR A 62 4.86 0.74 -6.69
C THR A 62 5.37 -0.29 -5.70
N ASN A 63 5.73 0.13 -4.48
CA ASN A 63 6.18 -0.80 -3.44
C ASN A 63 5.07 -1.77 -3.04
N SER A 64 3.82 -1.29 -3.01
CA SER A 64 2.66 -2.11 -2.73
C SER A 64 2.30 -3.09 -3.83
N PHE A 65 2.41 -2.67 -5.10
CA PHE A 65 2.26 -3.59 -6.24
C PHE A 65 3.30 -4.70 -6.20
N LYS A 66 4.55 -4.39 -5.83
CA LYS A 66 5.59 -5.40 -5.63
C LYS A 66 5.23 -6.37 -4.50
N GLY A 67 4.74 -5.86 -3.37
CA GLY A 67 4.26 -6.69 -2.25
C GLY A 67 3.09 -7.59 -2.64
N GLN A 68 2.09 -7.05 -3.35
CA GLN A 68 0.95 -7.83 -3.85
C GLN A 68 1.37 -8.89 -4.85
N ARG A 69 2.34 -8.60 -5.73
CA ARG A 69 2.88 -9.60 -6.66
C ARG A 69 3.60 -10.73 -5.94
N TYR A 70 4.28 -10.43 -4.83
CA TYR A 70 4.91 -11.44 -3.98
C TYR A 70 3.88 -12.35 -3.31
N VAL A 71 2.83 -11.77 -2.73
CA VAL A 71 1.72 -12.53 -2.12
C VAL A 71 0.99 -13.36 -3.17
N LYS A 72 0.72 -12.80 -4.35
CA LYS A 72 0.10 -13.53 -5.46
C LYS A 72 0.96 -14.69 -5.95
N ARG A 73 2.28 -14.51 -6.02
CA ARG A 73 3.22 -15.57 -6.37
C ARG A 73 3.25 -16.67 -5.31
N TYR A 74 3.26 -16.31 -4.02
CA TYR A 74 3.20 -17.25 -2.91
C TYR A 74 1.93 -18.12 -2.95
N ILE A 75 0.75 -17.51 -3.17
CA ILE A 75 -0.51 -18.25 -3.37
C ILE A 75 -0.39 -19.24 -4.54
N ASN A 76 0.16 -18.80 -5.67
CA ASN A 76 0.24 -19.62 -6.86
C ASN A 76 1.29 -20.75 -6.76
N GLU A 77 2.38 -20.53 -6.03
CA GLU A 77 3.46 -21.51 -5.86
C GLU A 77 3.20 -22.50 -4.71
N GLU A 78 2.59 -22.06 -3.60
CA GLU A 78 2.41 -22.91 -2.41
C GLU A 78 0.99 -23.47 -2.24
N ILE A 79 -0.07 -22.75 -2.65
CA ILE A 79 -1.46 -23.18 -2.41
C ILE A 79 -2.02 -23.95 -3.61
N ILE A 80 -1.73 -23.51 -4.84
CA ILE A 80 -2.26 -24.14 -6.07
C ILE A 80 -1.41 -25.34 -6.51
N LYS A 81 -0.14 -25.40 -6.08
CA LYS A 81 0.83 -26.40 -6.53
C LYS A 81 1.06 -27.55 -5.53
N GLN A 82 0.39 -27.53 -4.38
CA GLN A 82 0.20 -28.70 -3.49
C GLN A 82 -0.97 -29.53 -3.98
#